data_AF-A0A0C9V4T2-F1
#
_entry.id   AF-A0A0C9V4T2-F1
#
_cell.length_a   1.000
_cell.length_b   1.000
_cell.length_c   1.000
_cell.angle_alpha   90.00
_cell.angle_beta   90.00
_cell.angle_gamma   90.00
#
_symmetry.space_group_name_H-M   'P 1'
#
loop_
_entity.id
_entity.type
_entity.pdbx_description
1 polymer ?
#
loop_
_entity_poly.entity_id
_entity_poly.type
_entity_poly.pdbx_seq_one_letter_code
_entity_poly.pdbx_strand_id
1 'polypeptide(L)'
;MTTTKFKPDDILLLEQPFVKVPYESLRKTFRTSQKTIEREFNALQTAAEQHANKASQQGNSPDESIKTLDGIISRVEGLKRKLSELSEKSTVPTHGVLKKRFQHLDKVENMAEGCEDPEWDRWADTRVDRWVVDWALRTGKEKTAVQLAADKGIEDLVDIDLFSEIGRIESALLSHSCTEALAWCSENKQTLRKNKCNLEFDLRLQEFIELARNCKSEEAIAYSRKHLYSWMESHAKWIKHAMALLAFPPSAAFGAYKRLYDTERWKTLSRTFRLTAYDLSALPAQPVLHLALYGGLAALKHPS
;
A
#
# COMPACT_ATOMS: atom_id res chain seq x y z
N MET A 1 42.54 16.67 -15.55
CA MET A 1 41.32 15.84 -15.54
C MET A 1 41.10 15.41 -14.11
N THR A 2 40.20 16.06 -13.38
CA THR A 2 39.79 15.61 -12.05
C THR A 2 39.01 14.32 -12.24
N THR A 3 39.62 13.19 -11.87
CA THR A 3 38.92 11.91 -11.77
C THR A 3 37.73 12.12 -10.85
N THR A 4 36.51 12.05 -11.40
CA THR A 4 35.28 12.07 -10.64
C THR A 4 35.33 10.88 -9.71
N LYS A 5 35.71 11.10 -8.44
CA LYS A 5 35.80 10.02 -7.46
C LYS A 5 34.46 9.29 -7.44
N PHE A 6 34.49 7.98 -7.67
CA PHE A 6 33.35 7.10 -7.50
C PHE A 6 32.78 7.29 -6.09
N LYS A 7 31.50 7.65 -5.99
CA LYS A 7 30.80 7.86 -4.72
C LYS A 7 29.63 6.87 -4.64
N PRO A 8 29.85 5.68 -4.04
CA PRO A 8 28.79 4.69 -3.83
C PRO A 8 27.54 5.29 -3.18
N ASP A 9 27.71 6.20 -2.22
CA ASP A 9 26.61 6.85 -1.49
C ASP A 9 25.62 7.59 -2.41
N ASP A 10 26.12 8.29 -3.44
CA ASP A 10 25.28 9.03 -4.38
C ASP A 10 24.48 8.08 -5.28
N ILE A 11 25.04 6.90 -5.59
CA ILE A 11 24.38 5.85 -6.36
C ILE A 11 23.24 5.24 -5.52
N LEU A 12 23.52 4.94 -4.25
CA LEU A 12 22.57 4.33 -3.31
C LEU A 12 21.34 5.22 -3.04
N LEU A 13 21.48 6.54 -3.18
CA LEU A 13 20.35 7.47 -3.01
C LEU A 13 19.21 7.19 -4.01
N LEU A 14 19.55 6.89 -5.27
CA LEU A 14 18.56 6.56 -6.32
C LEU A 14 18.06 5.11 -6.23
N GLU A 15 18.78 4.25 -5.50
CA GLU A 15 18.38 2.85 -5.27
C GLU A 15 17.43 2.69 -4.09
N GLN A 16 17.42 3.65 -3.17
CA GLN A 16 16.64 3.59 -1.94
C GLN A 16 15.16 3.21 -2.13
N PRO A 17 14.40 3.74 -3.11
CA PRO A 17 12.99 3.37 -3.29
C PRO A 17 12.80 1.87 -3.56
N PHE A 18 13.72 1.25 -4.30
CA PHE A 18 13.64 -0.16 -4.64
C PHE A 18 13.98 -1.08 -3.46
N VAL A 19 14.55 -0.60 -2.36
CA VAL A 19 14.71 -1.43 -1.15
C VAL A 19 13.58 -1.17 -0.16
N LYS A 20 13.11 0.08 -0.08
CA LYS A 20 12.08 0.50 0.88
C LYS A 20 10.74 -0.21 0.67
N VAL A 21 10.33 -0.46 -0.58
CA VAL A 21 9.05 -1.14 -0.88
C VAL A 21 8.98 -2.53 -0.23
N PRO A 22 9.87 -3.49 -0.54
CA PRO A 22 9.82 -4.82 0.09
C PRO A 22 10.06 -4.75 1.60
N TYR A 23 10.87 -3.79 2.08
CA TYR A 23 11.05 -3.57 3.52
C TYR A 23 9.74 -3.15 4.23
N GLU A 24 8.99 -2.20 3.69
CA GLU A 24 7.70 -1.79 4.28
C GLU A 24 6.65 -2.91 4.18
N SER A 25 6.67 -3.71 3.12
CA SER A 25 5.85 -4.94 3.01
C SER A 25 6.18 -5.95 4.11
N LEU A 26 7.47 -6.22 4.35
CA LEU A 26 7.94 -7.10 5.41
C LEU A 26 7.53 -6.56 6.79
N ARG A 27 7.67 -5.24 7.01
CA ARG A 27 7.27 -4.57 8.25
C ARG A 27 5.76 -4.67 8.49
N LYS A 28 4.94 -4.54 7.45
CA LYS A 28 3.48 -4.72 7.53
C LYS A 28 3.15 -6.16 7.94
N THR A 29 3.77 -7.14 7.30
CA THR A 29 3.59 -8.56 7.62
C THR A 29 4.03 -8.90 9.04
N PHE A 30 5.17 -8.35 9.49
CA PHE A 30 5.66 -8.51 10.86
C PHE A 30 4.66 -7.95 11.89
N ARG A 31 4.15 -6.74 11.69
CA ARG A 31 3.15 -6.14 12.59
C ARG A 31 1.85 -6.95 12.65
N THR A 32 1.41 -7.50 11.52
CA THR A 32 0.23 -8.38 11.48
C THR A 32 0.48 -9.67 12.26
N SER A 33 1.65 -10.27 12.09
CA SER A 33 2.07 -11.47 12.82
C SER A 33 2.14 -11.20 14.33
N GLN A 34 2.78 -10.09 14.73
CA GLN A 34 2.88 -9.65 16.12
C GLN A 34 1.49 -9.46 16.76
N LYS A 35 0.58 -8.73 16.11
CA LYS A 35 -0.79 -8.53 16.63
C LYS A 35 -1.54 -9.85 16.78
N THR A 36 -1.35 -10.79 15.86
CA THR A 36 -1.97 -12.11 15.92
C THR A 36 -1.44 -12.89 17.12
N ILE A 37 -0.12 -12.89 17.32
CA ILE A 37 0.53 -13.51 18.49
C ILE A 37 0.02 -12.89 19.79
N GLU A 38 0.08 -11.57 19.93
CA GLU A 38 -0.35 -10.87 21.15
C GLU A 38 -1.82 -11.15 21.48
N ARG A 39 -2.70 -11.15 20.47
CA ARG A 39 -4.12 -11.44 20.65
C ARG A 39 -4.37 -12.86 21.17
N GLU A 40 -3.77 -13.86 20.52
CA GLU A 40 -3.95 -15.26 20.91
C GLU A 40 -3.27 -15.54 22.25
N PHE A 41 -2.08 -14.96 22.50
CA PHE A 41 -1.37 -15.09 23.77
C PHE A 41 -2.20 -14.56 24.95
N ASN A 42 -2.76 -13.35 24.84
CA ASN A 42 -3.63 -12.79 25.88
C ASN A 42 -4.85 -13.69 26.13
N ALA A 43 -5.45 -14.20 25.06
CA ALA A 43 -6.61 -15.08 25.16
C ALA A 43 -6.28 -16.44 25.78
N LEU A 44 -5.07 -16.96 25.56
CA LEU A 44 -4.55 -18.17 26.20
C LEU A 44 -4.25 -17.95 27.68
N GLN A 45 -3.60 -16.82 28.02
CA GLN A 45 -3.31 -16.46 29.40
C GLN A 45 -4.60 -16.36 30.23
N THR A 46 -5.63 -15.65 29.72
CA THR A 46 -6.93 -15.57 30.39
C THR A 46 -7.58 -16.94 30.58
N ALA A 47 -7.51 -17.82 29.59
CA ALA A 47 -8.07 -19.17 29.70
C ALA A 47 -7.35 -20.01 30.77
N ALA A 48 -6.02 -19.91 30.83
CA ALA A 48 -5.20 -20.61 31.81
C ALA A 48 -5.45 -20.10 33.24
N GLU A 49 -5.52 -18.78 33.44
CA GLU A 49 -5.83 -18.16 34.74
C GLU A 49 -7.24 -18.54 35.24
N GLN A 50 -8.23 -18.55 34.35
CA GLN A 50 -9.59 -18.98 34.69
C GLN A 50 -9.63 -20.45 35.11
N HIS A 51 -8.89 -21.32 34.42
CA HIS A 51 -8.78 -22.74 34.78
C HIS A 51 -8.10 -22.92 36.14
N ALA A 52 -6.98 -22.23 36.38
CA ALA A 52 -6.25 -22.28 37.64
C ALA A 52 -7.09 -21.78 38.83
N ASN A 53 -7.84 -20.69 38.65
CA ASN A 53 -8.73 -20.14 39.67
C ASN A 53 -9.93 -21.04 39.98
N LYS A 54 -10.50 -21.69 38.96
CA LYS A 54 -11.59 -22.67 39.18
C LYS A 54 -11.09 -23.91 39.90
N ALA A 55 -9.91 -24.39 39.54
CA ALA A 55 -9.28 -25.54 40.20
C ALA A 55 -9.01 -25.30 41.69
N SER A 56 -8.76 -24.06 42.12
CA SER A 56 -8.47 -23.71 43.51
C SER A 56 -9.72 -23.45 44.38
N GLN A 57 -10.86 -23.05 43.80
CA GLN A 57 -12.04 -22.61 44.56
C GLN A 57 -13.13 -23.68 44.76
N GLN A 58 -13.27 -24.65 43.84
CA GLN A 58 -14.16 -25.81 43.95
C GLN A 58 -13.69 -26.83 42.90
N GLY A 59 -13.26 -28.02 43.33
CA GLY A 59 -12.57 -29.01 42.49
C GLY A 59 -13.18 -29.14 41.08
N ASN A 60 -12.44 -28.66 40.08
CA ASN A 60 -12.86 -28.69 38.69
C ASN A 60 -13.07 -30.16 38.27
N SER A 61 -14.17 -30.46 37.58
CA SER A 61 -14.37 -31.83 37.07
C SER A 61 -13.21 -32.19 36.13
N PRO A 62 -12.67 -33.42 36.18
CA PRO A 62 -11.65 -33.87 35.24
C PRO A 62 -12.06 -33.63 33.78
N ASP A 63 -13.34 -33.80 33.47
CA ASP A 63 -13.92 -33.58 32.14
C ASP A 63 -13.89 -32.09 31.72
N GLU A 64 -14.15 -31.17 32.64
CA GLU A 64 -14.08 -29.72 32.38
C GLU A 64 -12.63 -29.25 32.21
N SER A 65 -11.70 -29.87 32.92
CA SER A 65 -10.27 -29.61 32.76
C SER A 65 -9.74 -30.08 31.42
N ILE A 66 -10.12 -31.29 31.01
CA ILE A 66 -9.78 -31.84 29.68
C ILE A 66 -10.34 -30.91 28.58
N LYS A 67 -11.61 -30.54 28.65
CA LYS A 67 -12.23 -29.59 27.69
C LYS A 67 -11.48 -28.26 27.60
N THR A 68 -11.01 -27.73 28.73
CA THR A 68 -10.26 -26.47 28.74
C THR A 68 -8.88 -26.63 28.09
N LEU A 69 -8.17 -27.72 28.39
CA LEU A 69 -6.89 -28.05 27.77
C LEU A 69 -7.05 -28.27 26.26
N ASP A 70 -8.08 -28.98 25.82
CA ASP A 70 -8.41 -29.18 24.40
C ASP A 70 -8.65 -27.83 23.70
N GLY A 71 -9.37 -26.91 24.35
CA GLY A 71 -9.58 -25.55 23.84
C GLY A 71 -8.28 -24.76 23.71
N ILE A 72 -7.35 -24.89 24.68
CA ILE A 72 -6.02 -24.27 24.64
C ILE A 72 -5.19 -24.85 23.49
N ILE A 73 -5.16 -26.18 23.36
CA ILE A 73 -4.45 -26.89 22.28
C ILE A 73 -4.97 -26.42 20.92
N SER A 74 -6.30 -26.42 20.73
CA SER A 74 -6.94 -26.00 19.49
C SER A 74 -6.56 -24.56 19.10
N ARG A 75 -6.46 -23.65 20.09
CA ARG A 75 -6.03 -22.27 19.86
C ARG A 75 -4.56 -22.18 19.45
N VAL A 76 -3.68 -22.92 20.13
CA VAL A 76 -2.24 -22.94 19.81
C VAL A 76 -2.01 -23.52 18.41
N GLU A 77 -2.70 -24.62 18.06
CA GLU A 77 -2.66 -25.20 16.71
C GLU A 77 -3.19 -24.22 15.66
N GLY A 78 -4.29 -23.54 15.97
CA GLY A 78 -4.86 -22.50 15.12
C GLY A 78 -3.91 -21.32 14.90
N LEU A 79 -3.19 -20.88 15.93
CA LEU A 79 -2.16 -19.85 15.85
C LEU A 79 -0.99 -20.33 14.99
N LYS A 80 -0.47 -21.54 15.23
CA LYS A 80 0.60 -22.14 14.43
C LYS A 80 0.24 -22.17 12.96
N ARG A 81 -0.94 -22.68 12.60
CA ARG A 81 -1.42 -22.73 11.21
C ARG A 81 -1.47 -21.33 10.57
N LYS A 82 -2.07 -20.35 11.25
CA LYS A 82 -2.15 -18.97 10.75
C LYS A 82 -0.77 -18.34 10.54
N LEU A 83 0.17 -18.54 11.47
CA LEU A 83 1.53 -18.01 11.35
C LEU A 83 2.33 -18.69 10.24
N SER A 84 2.21 -20.02 10.10
CA SER A 84 2.81 -20.75 8.97
C SER A 84 2.29 -20.23 7.63
N GLU A 85 0.98 -20.07 7.48
CA GLU A 85 0.38 -19.52 6.26
C GLU A 85 0.86 -18.10 5.97
N LEU A 86 0.94 -17.22 6.98
CA LEU A 86 1.48 -15.86 6.82
C LEU A 86 2.96 -15.87 6.43
N SER A 87 3.74 -16.77 7.03
CA SER A 87 5.16 -16.92 6.75
C SER A 87 5.39 -17.36 5.30
N GLU A 88 4.71 -18.42 4.86
CA GLU A 88 4.86 -19.00 3.53
C GLU A 88 4.34 -18.06 2.43
N LYS A 89 3.19 -17.40 2.64
CA LYS A 89 2.57 -16.55 1.61
C LYS A 89 3.19 -15.16 1.51
N SER A 90 3.76 -14.63 2.58
CA SER A 90 4.20 -13.23 2.62
C SER A 90 5.66 -13.08 3.06
N THR A 91 6.02 -13.57 4.25
CA THR A 91 7.34 -13.31 4.84
C THR A 91 8.48 -13.89 4.01
N VAL A 92 8.40 -15.17 3.63
CA VAL A 92 9.47 -15.87 2.90
C VAL A 92 9.69 -15.29 1.50
N PRO A 93 8.66 -15.07 0.67
CA PRO A 93 8.82 -14.42 -0.63
C PRO A 93 9.40 -13.01 -0.52
N THR A 94 8.85 -12.18 0.39
CA THR A 94 9.31 -10.79 0.59
C THR A 94 10.76 -10.74 1.05
N HIS A 95 11.16 -11.63 1.96
CA HIS A 95 12.55 -11.74 2.40
C HIS A 95 13.48 -12.21 1.26
N GLY A 96 13.03 -13.14 0.41
CA GLY A 96 13.79 -13.58 -0.77
C GLY A 96 14.07 -12.43 -1.74
N VAL A 97 13.04 -11.64 -2.05
CA VAL A 97 13.15 -10.41 -2.87
C VAL A 97 14.12 -9.42 -2.22
N LEU A 98 13.95 -9.13 -0.93
CA LEU A 98 14.79 -8.19 -0.21
C LEU A 98 16.27 -8.63 -0.20
N LYS A 99 16.54 -9.93 -0.04
CA LYS A 99 17.88 -10.50 -0.13
C LYS A 99 18.49 -10.29 -1.51
N LYS A 100 17.76 -10.57 -2.60
CA LYS A 100 18.24 -10.36 -3.97
C LYS A 100 18.56 -8.89 -4.25
N ARG A 101 17.72 -7.98 -3.75
CA ARG A 101 17.96 -6.52 -3.88
C ARG A 101 19.19 -6.07 -3.09
N PHE A 102 19.40 -6.56 -1.87
CA PHE A 102 20.64 -6.29 -1.13
C PHE A 102 21.88 -6.86 -1.81
N GLN A 103 21.82 -8.09 -2.33
CA GLN A 103 22.92 -8.66 -3.11
C GLN A 103 23.25 -7.84 -4.36
N HIS A 104 22.25 -7.23 -5.00
CA HIS A 104 22.48 -6.32 -6.12
C HIS A 104 23.15 -5.00 -5.68
N LEU A 105 22.86 -4.48 -4.49
CA LEU A 105 23.51 -3.27 -3.96
C LEU A 105 24.92 -3.54 -3.41
N ASP A 106 25.13 -4.68 -2.76
CA ASP A 106 26.43 -5.13 -2.24
C ASP A 106 27.49 -5.19 -3.35
N LYS A 107 27.09 -5.46 -4.60
CA LYS A 107 27.99 -5.36 -5.76
C LYS A 107 28.60 -3.96 -5.91
N VAL A 108 27.83 -2.89 -5.70
CA VAL A 108 28.32 -1.50 -5.83
C VAL A 108 29.31 -1.15 -4.74
N GLU A 109 29.08 -1.63 -3.51
CA GLU A 109 29.95 -1.38 -2.37
C GLU A 109 31.31 -2.09 -2.53
N ASN A 110 31.32 -3.26 -3.16
CA ASN A 110 32.51 -4.09 -3.33
C ASN A 110 33.27 -3.83 -4.65
N MET A 111 32.75 -3.02 -5.56
CA MET A 111 33.45 -2.62 -6.80
C MET A 111 34.62 -1.68 -6.47
N ALA A 112 35.84 -2.21 -6.50
CA ALA A 112 37.05 -1.54 -6.01
C ALA A 112 37.59 -0.42 -6.92
N GLU A 113 37.19 -0.35 -8.20
CA GLU A 113 37.80 0.53 -9.22
C GLU A 113 36.84 1.51 -9.94
N GLY A 114 35.57 1.60 -9.54
CA GLY A 114 34.62 2.58 -10.12
C GLY A 114 34.23 2.28 -11.57
N CYS A 115 34.02 3.32 -12.39
CA CYS A 115 33.43 3.22 -13.75
C CYS A 115 34.26 2.47 -14.81
N GLU A 116 35.47 1.98 -14.49
CA GLU A 116 36.34 1.27 -15.45
C GLU A 116 36.24 -0.26 -15.33
N ASP A 117 35.45 -0.76 -14.38
CA ASP A 117 35.18 -2.19 -14.19
C ASP A 117 34.08 -2.69 -15.16
N PRO A 118 34.31 -3.74 -15.98
CA PRO A 118 33.25 -4.34 -16.81
C PRO A 118 32.03 -4.84 -16.01
N GLU A 119 32.18 -5.10 -14.70
CA GLU A 119 31.04 -5.38 -13.82
C GLU A 119 30.18 -4.15 -13.55
N TRP A 120 30.76 -2.95 -13.56
CA TRP A 120 30.04 -1.70 -13.43
C TRP A 120 29.06 -1.50 -14.58
N ASP A 121 29.49 -1.72 -15.83
CA ASP A 121 28.62 -1.56 -17.00
C ASP A 121 27.40 -2.49 -16.93
N ARG A 122 27.61 -3.77 -16.60
CA ARG A 122 26.50 -4.74 -16.43
C ARG A 122 25.55 -4.35 -15.30
N TRP A 123 26.09 -3.82 -14.21
CA TRP A 123 25.29 -3.35 -13.09
C TRP A 123 24.49 -2.09 -13.46
N ALA A 124 25.12 -1.15 -14.16
CA ALA A 124 24.51 0.09 -14.65
C ALA A 124 23.40 -0.18 -15.67
N ASP A 125 23.59 -1.13 -16.59
CA ASP A 125 22.54 -1.58 -17.51
C ASP A 125 21.33 -2.13 -16.75
N THR A 126 21.57 -3.02 -15.78
CA THR A 126 20.51 -3.59 -14.92
C THR A 126 19.75 -2.48 -14.18
N ARG A 127 20.47 -1.46 -13.69
CA ARG A 127 19.88 -0.31 -13.01
C ARG A 127 18.96 0.49 -13.92
N VAL A 128 19.40 0.79 -15.15
CA VAL A 128 18.59 1.52 -16.13
C VAL A 128 17.37 0.70 -16.53
N ASP A 129 17.51 -0.61 -16.75
CA ASP A 129 16.38 -1.50 -17.03
C ASP A 129 15.33 -1.42 -15.90
N ARG A 130 15.76 -1.47 -14.63
CA ARG A 130 14.86 -1.31 -13.46
C ARG A 130 14.15 0.04 -13.45
N TRP A 131 14.84 1.13 -13.79
CA TRP A 131 14.24 2.47 -13.88
C TRP A 131 13.21 2.58 -15.00
N VAL A 132 13.47 1.94 -16.15
CA VAL A 132 12.54 1.89 -17.27
C VAL A 132 11.30 1.08 -16.90
N VAL A 133 11.47 -0.05 -16.20
CA VAL A 133 10.35 -0.84 -15.66
C VAL A 133 9.51 -0.02 -14.68
N ASP A 134 10.11 0.65 -13.69
CA ASP A 134 9.40 1.54 -12.74
C ASP A 134 8.62 2.64 -13.48
N TRP A 135 9.23 3.30 -14.46
CA TRP A 135 8.56 4.31 -15.28
C TRP A 135 7.40 3.73 -16.10
N ALA A 136 7.58 2.57 -16.71
CA ALA A 136 6.57 1.91 -17.51
C ALA A 136 5.35 1.54 -16.66
N LEU A 137 5.56 0.97 -15.47
CA LEU A 137 4.52 0.65 -14.50
C LEU A 137 3.73 1.90 -14.08
N ARG A 138 4.42 2.99 -13.70
CA ARG A 138 3.79 4.25 -13.27
C ARG A 138 3.01 4.98 -14.36
N THR A 139 3.34 4.70 -15.63
CA THR A 139 2.69 5.30 -16.79
C THR A 139 1.65 4.38 -17.44
N GLY A 140 1.28 3.27 -16.79
CA GLY A 140 0.24 2.35 -17.25
C GLY A 140 0.69 1.41 -18.37
N LYS A 141 1.99 1.28 -18.64
CA LYS A 141 2.57 0.38 -19.65
C LYS A 141 2.95 -0.96 -19.03
N GLU A 142 2.02 -1.56 -18.29
CA GLU A 142 2.26 -2.77 -17.48
C GLU A 142 2.78 -3.95 -18.32
N LYS A 143 2.17 -4.20 -19.49
CA LYS A 143 2.61 -5.29 -20.39
C LYS A 143 4.08 -5.13 -20.81
N THR A 144 4.49 -3.90 -21.15
CA THR A 144 5.87 -3.59 -21.51
C THR A 144 6.80 -3.78 -20.33
N ALA A 145 6.40 -3.34 -19.13
CA ALA A 145 7.18 -3.50 -17.91
C ALA A 145 7.40 -4.97 -17.57
N VAL A 146 6.35 -5.80 -17.62
CA VAL A 146 6.41 -7.24 -17.36
C VAL A 146 7.31 -7.94 -18.36
N GLN A 147 7.14 -7.65 -19.66
CA GLN A 147 7.98 -8.25 -20.70
C GLN A 147 9.46 -7.88 -20.53
N LEU A 148 9.75 -6.59 -20.30
CA LEU A 148 11.12 -6.12 -20.09
C LEU A 148 11.76 -6.77 -18.86
N ALA A 149 11.02 -6.87 -17.75
CA ALA A 149 11.53 -7.50 -16.55
C ALA A 149 11.87 -8.98 -16.77
N ALA A 150 11.02 -9.72 -17.50
CA ALA A 150 11.24 -11.11 -17.84
C ALA A 150 12.42 -11.31 -18.80
N ASP A 151 12.50 -10.51 -19.87
CA ASP A 151 13.59 -10.59 -20.85
C ASP A 151 14.97 -10.30 -20.22
N LYS A 152 14.99 -9.47 -19.18
CA LYS A 152 16.22 -9.09 -18.46
C LYS A 152 16.48 -9.92 -17.20
N GLY A 153 15.54 -10.75 -16.76
CA GLY A 153 15.65 -11.52 -15.52
C GLY A 153 15.74 -10.65 -14.26
N ILE A 154 15.01 -9.54 -14.22
CA ILE A 154 15.05 -8.54 -13.13
C ILE A 154 13.75 -8.45 -12.34
N GLU A 155 12.86 -9.43 -12.44
CA GLU A 155 11.53 -9.42 -11.80
C GLU A 155 11.62 -9.21 -10.28
N ASP A 156 12.61 -9.82 -9.62
CA ASP A 156 12.84 -9.63 -8.18
C ASP A 156 13.41 -8.25 -7.82
N LEU A 157 13.86 -7.47 -8.80
CA LEU A 157 14.48 -6.15 -8.60
C LEU A 157 13.51 -4.99 -8.86
N VAL A 158 12.26 -5.29 -9.19
CA VAL A 158 11.19 -4.35 -9.55
C VAL A 158 9.89 -4.69 -8.81
N ASP A 159 8.97 -3.74 -8.72
CA ASP A 159 7.76 -3.84 -7.89
C ASP A 159 6.47 -4.04 -8.72
N ILE A 160 6.48 -5.01 -9.65
CA ILE A 160 5.37 -5.25 -10.61
C ILE A 160 4.03 -5.40 -9.88
N ASP A 161 3.91 -6.35 -8.95
CA ASP A 161 2.63 -6.66 -8.29
C ASP A 161 2.02 -5.45 -7.57
N LEU A 162 2.87 -4.64 -6.93
CA LEU A 162 2.44 -3.41 -6.26
C LEU A 162 1.85 -2.41 -7.25
N PHE A 163 2.53 -2.16 -8.36
CA PHE A 163 2.03 -1.22 -9.36
C PHE A 163 0.82 -1.76 -10.12
N SER A 164 0.74 -3.06 -10.36
CA SER A 164 -0.44 -3.71 -10.93
C SER A 164 -1.66 -3.53 -10.02
N GLU A 165 -1.52 -3.70 -8.71
CA GLU A 165 -2.59 -3.44 -7.75
C GLU A 165 -3.04 -1.96 -7.78
N ILE A 166 -2.09 -1.03 -7.75
CA ILE A 166 -2.38 0.41 -7.84
C ILE A 166 -3.09 0.74 -9.15
N GLY A 167 -2.58 0.25 -10.29
CA GLY A 167 -3.14 0.48 -11.61
C GLY A 167 -4.55 -0.08 -11.76
N ARG A 168 -4.84 -1.25 -11.16
CA ARG A 168 -6.18 -1.83 -11.11
C ARG A 168 -7.16 -0.94 -10.35
N ILE A 169 -6.76 -0.44 -9.17
CA ILE A 169 -7.61 0.45 -8.35
C ILE A 169 -7.84 1.79 -9.07
N GLU A 170 -6.81 2.36 -9.69
CA GLU A 170 -6.95 3.58 -10.49
C GLU A 170 -7.90 3.38 -11.67
N SER A 171 -7.77 2.26 -12.39
CA SER A 171 -8.67 1.93 -13.51
C SER A 171 -10.12 1.77 -13.05
N ALA A 172 -10.34 1.17 -11.88
CA ALA A 172 -11.66 1.06 -11.27
C ALA A 172 -12.25 2.43 -10.91
N LEU A 173 -11.45 3.33 -10.30
CA LEU A 173 -11.88 4.70 -10.00
C LEU A 173 -12.21 5.48 -11.27
N LEU A 174 -11.39 5.36 -12.32
CA LEU A 174 -11.66 5.99 -13.61
C LEU A 174 -12.89 5.38 -14.32
N SER A 175 -13.25 4.15 -13.97
CA SER A 175 -14.50 3.48 -14.39
C SER A 175 -15.66 3.72 -13.41
N HIS A 176 -15.53 4.70 -12.51
CA HIS A 176 -16.54 5.11 -11.53
C HIS A 176 -16.89 4.05 -10.46
N SER A 177 -15.94 3.18 -10.10
CA SER A 177 -16.04 2.26 -8.96
C SER A 177 -15.14 2.68 -7.81
N CYS A 178 -15.71 2.85 -6.61
CA CYS A 178 -14.97 3.08 -5.37
C CYS A 178 -14.62 1.78 -4.61
N THR A 179 -15.10 0.63 -5.07
CA THR A 179 -15.11 -0.63 -4.29
C THR A 179 -13.70 -1.05 -3.88
N GLU A 180 -12.80 -1.12 -4.86
CA GLU A 180 -11.42 -1.55 -4.68
C GLU A 180 -10.63 -0.55 -3.82
N ALA A 181 -10.83 0.75 -4.04
CA ALA A 181 -10.18 1.80 -3.27
C ALA A 181 -10.62 1.80 -1.80
N LEU A 182 -11.90 1.54 -1.54
CA LEU A 182 -12.45 1.44 -0.17
C LEU A 182 -11.99 0.18 0.55
N ALA A 183 -11.83 -0.94 -0.16
CA ALA A 183 -11.21 -2.15 0.39
C ALA A 183 -9.76 -1.84 0.79
N TRP A 184 -9.00 -1.21 -0.10
CA TRP A 184 -7.63 -0.77 0.19
C TRP A 184 -7.57 0.20 1.39
N CYS A 185 -8.49 1.16 1.51
CA CYS A 185 -8.58 2.02 2.68
C CYS A 185 -8.81 1.23 3.98
N SER A 186 -9.64 0.18 3.93
CA SER A 186 -9.94 -0.66 5.09
C SER A 186 -8.71 -1.43 5.57
N GLU A 187 -7.92 -1.95 4.64
CA GLU A 187 -6.67 -2.66 4.93
C GLU A 187 -5.58 -1.75 5.51
N ASN A 188 -5.58 -0.47 5.12
CA ASN A 188 -4.57 0.50 5.51
C ASN A 188 -5.07 1.53 6.55
N LYS A 189 -6.25 1.29 7.14
CA LYS A 189 -7.00 2.23 8.00
C LYS A 189 -6.19 2.87 9.12
N GLN A 190 -5.36 2.10 9.82
CA GLN A 190 -4.57 2.61 10.93
C GLN A 190 -3.52 3.62 10.47
N THR A 191 -2.82 3.32 9.37
CA THR A 191 -1.81 4.20 8.77
C THR A 191 -2.46 5.45 8.19
N LEU A 192 -3.59 5.30 7.48
CA LEU A 192 -4.33 6.43 6.90
C LEU A 192 -4.83 7.40 7.98
N ARG A 193 -5.33 6.88 9.11
CA ARG A 193 -5.73 7.71 10.26
C ARG A 193 -4.54 8.47 10.86
N LYS A 194 -3.40 7.81 11.02
CA LYS A 194 -2.17 8.46 11.54
C LYS A 194 -1.71 9.60 10.63
N ASN A 195 -1.82 9.40 9.32
CA ASN A 195 -1.43 10.39 8.31
C ASN A 195 -2.50 11.46 8.05
N LYS A 196 -3.64 11.41 8.76
CA LYS A 196 -4.79 12.31 8.56
C LYS A 196 -5.25 12.37 7.10
N CYS A 197 -5.20 11.24 6.40
CA CYS A 197 -5.63 11.14 5.01
C CYS A 197 -7.17 11.09 4.92
N ASN A 198 -7.76 11.92 4.07
CA ASN A 198 -9.21 12.02 3.89
C ASN A 198 -9.76 11.13 2.76
N LEU A 199 -8.91 10.31 2.13
CA LEU A 199 -9.28 9.51 0.96
C LEU A 199 -10.54 8.65 1.18
N GLU A 200 -10.67 7.98 2.33
CA GLU A 200 -11.85 7.17 2.63
C GLU A 200 -13.13 8.02 2.65
N PHE A 201 -13.08 9.21 3.24
CA PHE A 201 -14.20 10.15 3.25
C PHE A 201 -14.56 10.61 1.83
N ASP A 202 -13.56 10.99 1.03
CA ASP A 202 -13.79 11.49 -0.33
C ASP A 202 -14.42 10.41 -1.23
N LEU A 203 -14.00 9.15 -1.10
CA LEU A 203 -14.57 8.00 -1.80
C LEU A 203 -16.03 7.74 -1.38
N ARG A 204 -16.31 7.74 -0.07
CA ARG A 204 -17.69 7.57 0.45
C ARG A 204 -18.60 8.72 0.03
N LEU A 205 -18.08 9.94 0.00
CA LEU A 205 -18.80 11.10 -0.50
C LEU A 205 -19.12 10.94 -1.99
N GLN A 206 -18.19 10.40 -2.79
CA GLN A 206 -18.42 10.13 -4.21
C GLN A 206 -19.49 9.07 -4.43
N GLU A 207 -19.48 7.95 -3.69
CA GLU A 207 -20.56 6.94 -3.78
C GLU A 207 -21.94 7.56 -3.47
N PHE A 208 -22.02 8.44 -2.46
CA PHE A 208 -23.24 9.20 -2.18
C PHE A 208 -23.66 10.10 -3.34
N ILE A 209 -22.72 10.84 -3.93
CA ILE A 209 -22.98 11.73 -5.08
C ILE A 209 -23.55 10.93 -6.26
N GLU A 210 -23.04 9.72 -6.52
CA GLU A 210 -23.56 8.88 -7.60
C GLU A 210 -24.95 8.29 -7.30
N LEU A 211 -25.28 8.01 -6.03
CA LEU A 211 -26.66 7.67 -5.64
C LEU A 211 -27.61 8.85 -5.90
N ALA A 212 -27.19 10.07 -5.55
CA ALA A 212 -27.96 11.29 -5.82
C ALA A 212 -28.08 11.57 -7.33
N ARG A 213 -27.01 11.36 -8.12
CA ARG A 213 -27.01 11.51 -9.58
C ARG A 213 -28.07 10.64 -10.24
N ASN A 214 -28.25 9.42 -9.74
CA ASN A 214 -29.21 8.45 -10.23
C ASN A 214 -30.62 8.62 -9.62
N CYS A 215 -30.89 9.72 -8.92
CA CYS A 215 -32.16 10.02 -8.26
C CYS A 215 -32.61 8.94 -7.25
N LYS A 216 -31.67 8.18 -6.66
CA LYS A 216 -31.94 7.13 -5.68
C LYS A 216 -31.95 7.71 -4.25
N SER A 217 -32.88 8.63 -3.98
CA SER A 217 -32.86 9.44 -2.76
C SER A 217 -32.93 8.64 -1.46
N GLU A 218 -33.76 7.59 -1.40
CA GLU A 218 -33.87 6.73 -0.21
C GLU A 218 -32.57 5.96 0.07
N GLU A 219 -31.98 5.36 -0.97
CA GLU A 219 -30.69 4.67 -0.89
C GLU A 219 -29.58 5.64 -0.44
N ALA A 220 -29.54 6.85 -1.00
CA ALA A 220 -28.56 7.89 -0.65
C ALA A 220 -28.67 8.31 0.82
N ILE A 221 -29.88 8.52 1.35
CA ILE A 221 -30.10 8.87 2.76
C ILE A 221 -29.65 7.73 3.67
N ALA A 222 -30.02 6.49 3.37
CA ALA A 222 -29.59 5.32 4.13
C ALA A 222 -28.06 5.17 4.11
N TYR A 223 -27.45 5.36 2.95
CA TYR A 223 -26.00 5.33 2.76
C TYR A 223 -25.29 6.41 3.60
N SER A 224 -25.76 7.65 3.56
CA SER A 224 -25.20 8.76 4.33
C SER A 224 -25.23 8.49 5.84
N ARG A 225 -26.35 7.98 6.37
CA ARG A 225 -26.47 7.60 7.78
C ARG A 225 -25.47 6.51 8.17
N LYS A 226 -25.26 5.53 7.30
CA LYS A 226 -24.37 4.39 7.56
C LYS A 226 -22.90 4.76 7.45
N HIS A 227 -22.53 5.52 6.43
CA HIS A 227 -21.12 5.72 6.06
C HIS A 227 -20.61 7.12 6.38
N LEU A 228 -21.40 8.18 6.25
CA LEU A 228 -20.94 9.56 6.41
C LEU A 228 -21.13 10.13 7.82
N TYR A 229 -22.00 9.51 8.64
CA TYR A 229 -22.37 10.03 9.96
C TYR A 229 -21.18 10.24 10.90
N SER A 230 -20.20 9.32 10.89
CA SER A 230 -18.98 9.41 11.72
C SER A 230 -18.11 10.63 11.39
N TRP A 231 -18.28 11.25 10.22
CA TRP A 231 -17.57 12.44 9.80
C TRP A 231 -18.39 13.73 9.94
N MET A 232 -19.59 13.69 10.57
CA MET A 232 -20.39 14.90 10.75
C MET A 232 -19.66 15.99 11.54
N GLU A 233 -18.92 15.64 12.59
CA GLU A 233 -18.18 16.63 13.39
C GLU A 233 -17.07 17.31 12.60
N SER A 234 -16.36 16.56 11.75
CA SER A 234 -15.17 17.04 11.03
C SER A 234 -15.47 17.57 9.61
N HIS A 235 -16.52 17.08 8.96
CA HIS A 235 -16.82 17.32 7.54
C HIS A 235 -18.29 17.75 7.30
N ALA A 236 -19.02 18.22 8.32
CA ALA A 236 -20.42 18.67 8.21
C ALA A 236 -20.69 19.55 6.99
N LYS A 237 -19.79 20.49 6.67
CA LYS A 237 -19.95 21.39 5.51
C LYS A 237 -20.09 20.61 4.20
N TRP A 238 -19.21 19.64 3.97
CA TRP A 238 -19.22 18.83 2.76
C TRP A 238 -20.42 17.89 2.70
N ILE A 239 -20.75 17.25 3.83
CA ILE A 239 -21.91 16.36 3.92
C ILE A 239 -23.20 17.14 3.65
N LYS A 240 -23.42 18.29 4.30
CA LYS A 240 -24.59 19.15 4.06
C LYS A 240 -24.69 19.60 2.60
N HIS A 241 -23.55 19.94 1.99
CA HIS A 241 -23.51 20.35 0.59
C HIS A 241 -23.89 19.20 -0.36
N ALA A 242 -23.41 17.99 -0.09
CA ALA A 242 -23.80 16.80 -0.85
C ALA A 242 -25.26 16.43 -0.61
N MET A 243 -25.78 16.53 0.62
CA MET A 243 -27.20 16.25 0.91
C MET A 243 -28.16 17.15 0.11
N ALA A 244 -27.76 18.38 -0.24
CA ALA A 244 -28.57 19.25 -1.10
C ALA A 244 -28.74 18.70 -2.53
N LEU A 245 -27.85 17.82 -2.99
CA LEU A 245 -27.97 17.16 -4.30
C LEU A 245 -29.23 16.30 -4.43
N LEU A 246 -29.83 15.89 -3.30
CA LEU A 246 -31.12 15.19 -3.29
C LEU A 246 -32.28 16.08 -3.80
N ALA A 247 -32.14 17.40 -3.69
CA ALA A 247 -33.12 18.37 -4.20
C ALA A 247 -32.73 18.90 -5.59
N PHE A 248 -31.44 18.85 -5.95
CA PHE A 248 -30.90 19.38 -7.20
C PHE A 248 -30.28 18.26 -8.05
N PRO A 249 -31.06 17.63 -8.95
CA PRO A 249 -30.52 16.64 -9.88
C PRO A 249 -29.52 17.28 -10.86
N PRO A 250 -28.70 16.50 -11.57
CA PRO A 250 -27.68 17.03 -12.48
C PRO A 250 -28.18 18.04 -13.51
N SER A 251 -29.43 17.91 -13.98
CA SER A 251 -30.06 18.82 -14.93
C SER A 251 -30.41 20.20 -14.36
N ALA A 252 -30.64 20.29 -13.04
CA ALA A 252 -31.04 21.52 -12.34
C ALA A 252 -29.95 22.07 -11.42
N ALA A 253 -28.85 21.35 -11.23
CA ALA A 253 -27.77 21.76 -10.36
C ALA A 253 -27.03 23.00 -10.89
N PHE A 254 -26.70 23.93 -9.99
CA PHE A 254 -26.00 25.17 -10.29
C PHE A 254 -24.81 25.38 -9.35
N GLY A 255 -23.88 26.26 -9.73
CA GLY A 255 -22.76 26.68 -8.90
C GLY A 255 -21.97 25.51 -8.30
N ALA A 256 -21.88 25.48 -6.97
CA ALA A 256 -21.13 24.48 -6.24
C ALA A 256 -21.74 23.06 -6.30
N TYR A 257 -23.07 22.93 -6.43
CA TYR A 257 -23.75 21.65 -6.60
C TYR A 257 -23.43 21.01 -7.96
N LYS A 258 -23.40 21.82 -9.03
CA LYS A 258 -23.00 21.35 -10.36
C LYS A 258 -21.57 20.79 -10.37
N ARG A 259 -20.65 21.44 -9.64
CA ARG A 259 -19.26 20.97 -9.48
C ARG A 259 -19.16 19.64 -8.73
N LEU A 260 -20.09 19.31 -7.84
CA LEU A 260 -20.10 18.00 -7.19
C LEU A 260 -20.42 16.86 -8.17
N TYR A 261 -21.18 17.14 -9.23
CA TYR A 261 -21.47 16.17 -10.29
C TYR A 261 -20.40 16.10 -11.38
N ASP A 262 -19.33 16.89 -11.30
CA ASP A 262 -18.28 16.91 -12.32
C ASP A 262 -17.52 15.57 -12.36
N THR A 263 -17.37 15.01 -13.56
CA THR A 263 -16.64 13.76 -13.79
C THR A 263 -15.14 13.89 -13.50
N GLU A 264 -14.57 15.10 -13.53
CA GLU A 264 -13.16 15.34 -13.16
C GLU A 264 -12.86 14.95 -11.70
N ARG A 265 -13.88 14.82 -10.85
CA ARG A 265 -13.71 14.29 -9.48
C ARG A 265 -13.13 12.89 -9.46
N TRP A 266 -13.47 12.03 -10.43
CA TRP A 266 -12.92 10.68 -10.52
C TRP A 266 -11.43 10.67 -10.82
N LYS A 267 -10.96 11.57 -11.70
CA LYS A 267 -9.52 11.77 -11.94
C LYS A 267 -8.81 12.30 -10.69
N THR A 268 -9.46 13.19 -9.95
CA THR A 268 -8.94 13.71 -8.68
C THR A 268 -8.82 12.60 -7.64
N LEU A 269 -9.84 11.75 -7.49
CA LEU A 269 -9.82 10.58 -6.60
C LEU A 269 -8.72 9.59 -6.98
N SER A 270 -8.60 9.25 -8.27
CA SER A 270 -7.52 8.39 -8.78
C SER A 270 -6.14 8.96 -8.44
N ARG A 271 -5.92 10.26 -8.67
CA ARG A 271 -4.66 10.93 -8.33
C ARG A 271 -4.39 10.93 -6.83
N THR A 272 -5.39 11.26 -6.01
CA THR A 272 -5.26 11.27 -4.54
C THR A 272 -4.95 9.87 -4.03
N PHE A 273 -5.64 8.83 -4.54
CA PHE A 273 -5.34 7.44 -4.24
C PHE A 273 -3.89 7.09 -4.62
N ARG A 274 -3.46 7.38 -5.86
CA ARG A 274 -2.10 7.09 -6.33
C ARG A 274 -1.04 7.69 -5.41
N LEU A 275 -1.16 8.99 -5.10
CA LEU A 275 -0.20 9.68 -4.23
C LEU A 275 -0.20 9.08 -2.83
N THR A 276 -1.38 8.79 -2.29
CA THR A 276 -1.52 8.14 -0.97
C THR A 276 -0.89 6.74 -0.97
N ALA A 277 -1.08 5.95 -2.03
CA ALA A 277 -0.53 4.62 -2.18
C ALA A 277 1.00 4.65 -2.31
N TYR A 278 1.55 5.60 -3.06
CA TYR A 278 2.99 5.81 -3.16
C TYR A 278 3.60 6.21 -1.83
N ASP A 279 3.01 7.18 -1.13
CA ASP A 279 3.49 7.62 0.18
C ASP A 279 3.49 6.46 1.20
N LEU A 280 2.43 5.65 1.23
CA LEU A 280 2.35 4.48 2.12
C LEU A 280 3.37 3.40 1.78
N SER A 281 3.74 3.27 0.50
CA SER A 281 4.73 2.30 0.02
C SER A 281 6.15 2.84 0.02
N ALA A 282 6.36 4.06 0.56
CA ALA A 282 7.63 4.78 0.56
C ALA A 282 8.23 4.98 -0.85
N LEU A 283 7.36 5.12 -1.85
CA LEU A 283 7.70 5.42 -3.23
C LEU A 283 7.74 6.94 -3.46
N PRO A 284 8.69 7.45 -4.27
CA PRO A 284 8.64 8.83 -4.72
C PRO A 284 7.44 9.06 -5.65
N ALA A 285 6.93 10.29 -5.67
CA ALA A 285 5.83 10.67 -6.55
C ALA A 285 6.21 10.66 -8.04
N GLN A 286 7.49 10.87 -8.34
CA GLN A 286 8.06 10.83 -9.69
C GLN A 286 8.92 9.57 -9.87
N PRO A 287 8.94 8.97 -11.07
CA PRO A 287 9.86 7.88 -11.39
C PRO A 287 11.32 8.29 -11.17
N VAL A 288 12.15 7.36 -10.70
CA VAL A 288 13.59 7.60 -10.47
C VAL A 288 14.29 8.00 -11.78
N LEU A 289 13.85 7.44 -12.91
CA LEU A 289 14.31 7.80 -14.25
C LEU A 289 14.22 9.32 -14.53
N HIS A 290 13.12 9.96 -14.12
CA HIS A 290 12.97 11.40 -14.31
C HIS A 290 14.01 12.18 -13.51
N LEU A 291 14.23 11.81 -12.24
CA LEU A 291 15.21 12.47 -11.37
C LEU A 291 16.62 12.35 -11.95
N ALA A 292 17.00 11.16 -12.41
CA ALA A 292 18.30 10.92 -13.03
C ALA A 292 18.47 11.72 -14.34
N LEU A 293 17.46 11.73 -15.21
CA LEU A 293 17.47 12.50 -16.45
C LEU A 293 17.58 14.01 -16.19
N TYR A 294 16.81 14.55 -15.23
CA TYR A 294 16.92 15.97 -14.87
C TYR A 294 18.30 16.33 -14.34
N GLY A 295 18.88 15.48 -13.48
CA GLY A 295 20.24 15.66 -12.98
C GLY A 295 21.28 15.66 -14.10
N GLY A 296 21.20 14.69 -15.01
CA GLY A 296 22.08 14.62 -16.17
C GLY A 296 21.95 15.82 -17.11
N LEU A 297 20.72 16.23 -17.45
CA LEU A 297 20.47 17.41 -18.28
C LEU A 297 20.95 18.72 -17.62
N ALA A 298 20.81 18.85 -16.30
CA ALA A 298 21.31 20.01 -15.57
C ALA A 298 22.85 20.07 -15.58
N ALA A 299 23.53 18.93 -15.40
CA ALA A 299 24.98 18.84 -15.51
C ALA A 299 25.48 19.21 -16.91
N LEU A 300 24.75 18.82 -17.97
CA LEU A 300 25.08 19.20 -19.35
C LEU A 300 24.89 20.69 -19.64
N LYS A 301 23.99 21.38 -18.93
CA LYS A 301 23.75 22.83 -19.08
C LYS A 301 24.80 23.69 -18.39
N HIS A 302 25.43 23.16 -17.34
CA HIS A 302 26.53 23.80 -16.63
C HIS A 302 27.77 22.93 -16.74
N PRO A 303 28.37 22.81 -17.94
CA PRO A 303 29.61 22.07 -18.08
C PRO A 303 30.67 22.71 -17.18
N SER A 304 31.35 21.88 -16.41
CA SER A 304 32.44 22.27 -15.51
C SER A 304 33.60 22.91 -16.27
#